data_AF-A0A850KXF5-F1
#
_entry.id   AF-A0A850KXF5-F1
#
_cell.length_a   1.000
_cell.length_b   1.000
_cell.length_c   1.000
_cell.angle_alpha   90.00
_cell.angle_beta   90.00
_cell.angle_gamma   90.00
#
_symmetry.space_group_name_H-M   'P 1'
#
loop_
_entity.id
_entity.type
_entity.pdbx_description
1 polymer ?
#
loop_
_entity_poly.entity_id
_entity_poly.type
_entity_poly.pdbx_seq_one_letter_code
_entity_poly.pdbx_strand_id
1 'polypeptide(L)'
;MSIKRKVLLAAVLTAGGATAGTANADIIHTDDVIINGGSLCVGMDCVNGENFGFDTLRLKENNLRIHFNDTSASGSFPSNDWRITANDSSNGGANKFSIDDVDAGRTPFTIEAGAQANTLYVEADGDVGIKTSNPVVDLHMVEGNTPTMRLEQDGSDGFSAQSWDVAGNETNFFVRDVSNGSKLPFRIKPNAPTDSIYIDTDGVGIGTNNPTEALHIRGSDGDTSLLVEDVSASTAARTLVEMINNGSPSFSMTNSSSAVGWKLGMGGSDNFILSKIGGAGSELSIGTNGSTRIGPSGAQNFVLSSTGNLTIAGTLTQGSDVNSKTNITEIDKQEVLNKLTKLPIKKWQYKTDDLGVNHVGPMAQDFHAIFGLNGEEDTRIATLDMAGVSIAAIQALTDRLEAQEKEIELLKSKLAESATVD
;
A
#
# COMPACT_ATOMS: atom_id res chain seq x y z
N MET A 1 119.44 4.42 73.72
CA MET A 1 119.59 3.70 75.00
C MET A 1 118.19 3.50 75.60
N SER A 2 117.78 2.23 75.82
CA SER A 2 116.60 1.73 76.58
C SER A 2 115.19 2.18 76.14
N ILE A 3 114.39 1.40 75.38
CA ILE A 3 113.56 0.22 75.75
C ILE A 3 112.60 0.47 76.93
N LYS A 4 111.26 0.42 76.69
CA LYS A 4 110.33 -0.64 77.18
C LYS A 4 108.85 -0.47 76.75
N ARG A 5 108.30 -1.61 76.28
CA ARG A 5 106.93 -2.01 75.88
C ARG A 5 105.82 -1.82 76.95
N LYS A 6 104.55 -1.79 76.50
CA LYS A 6 103.43 -2.71 76.90
C LYS A 6 102.15 -2.41 76.05
N VAL A 7 101.65 -3.35 75.22
CA VAL A 7 100.57 -4.38 75.48
C VAL A 7 99.17 -3.72 75.62
N LEU A 8 98.31 -3.71 74.60
CA LEU A 8 97.29 -4.70 74.15
C LEU A 8 95.92 -4.55 74.85
N LEU A 9 94.86 -4.21 74.10
CA LEU A 9 93.48 -4.62 74.39
C LEU A 9 92.66 -4.66 73.09
N ALA A 10 92.13 -5.84 72.77
CA ALA A 10 91.19 -6.09 71.68
C ALA A 10 89.75 -5.92 72.19
N ALA A 11 88.86 -5.43 71.32
CA ALA A 11 87.42 -5.60 71.47
C ALA A 11 86.80 -5.89 70.09
N VAL A 12 86.48 -7.16 69.87
CA VAL A 12 85.58 -7.64 68.83
C VAL A 12 84.16 -7.48 69.37
N LEU A 13 83.28 -6.82 68.62
CA LEU A 13 81.84 -7.02 68.73
C LEU A 13 81.21 -6.94 67.33
N THR A 14 80.92 -8.11 66.79
CA THR A 14 80.03 -8.34 65.65
C THR A 14 78.58 -8.34 66.12
N ALA A 15 77.68 -7.64 65.41
CA ALA A 15 76.38 -8.17 64.92
C ALA A 15 75.43 -7.03 64.52
N GLY A 16 74.76 -7.18 63.37
CA GLY A 16 73.38 -6.72 63.22
C GLY A 16 73.09 -5.71 62.12
N GLY A 17 72.93 -6.22 60.88
CA GLY A 17 71.83 -5.83 60.00
C GLY A 17 71.77 -4.39 59.49
N ALA A 18 72.47 -4.10 58.39
CA ALA A 18 71.98 -3.15 57.40
C ALA A 18 71.78 -3.91 56.08
N THR A 19 70.52 -4.27 55.83
CA THR A 19 70.04 -4.78 54.55
C THR A 19 70.30 -3.73 53.46
N ALA A 20 71.35 -3.89 52.65
CA ALA A 20 71.42 -3.21 51.37
C ALA A 20 70.46 -3.92 50.41
N GLY A 21 69.20 -3.50 50.42
CA GLY A 21 68.19 -3.96 49.47
C GLY A 21 68.52 -3.47 48.06
N THR A 22 68.84 -4.43 47.19
CA THR A 22 68.83 -4.45 45.71
C THR A 22 69.13 -3.16 44.95
N ALA A 23 70.29 -3.18 44.28
CA ALA A 23 70.55 -2.46 43.03
C ALA A 23 69.71 -3.06 41.88
N ASN A 24 69.13 -2.20 41.03
CA ASN A 24 68.60 -2.57 39.72
C ASN A 24 69.63 -2.08 38.67
N ALA A 25 70.23 -3.00 37.91
CA ALA A 25 71.07 -2.67 36.76
C ALA A 25 70.57 -3.47 35.54
N ASP A 26 69.47 -2.99 34.94
CA ASP A 26 68.95 -3.43 33.65
C ASP A 26 69.36 -2.43 32.55
N ILE A 27 70.15 -2.88 31.57
CA ILE A 27 70.21 -2.48 30.15
C ILE A 27 71.00 -3.60 29.48
N ILE A 28 70.45 -4.35 28.50
CA ILE A 28 71.31 -5.29 27.78
C ILE A 28 70.99 -5.36 26.28
N HIS A 29 71.99 -4.92 25.50
CA HIS A 29 72.09 -5.03 24.05
C HIS A 29 73.47 -5.60 23.71
N THR A 30 73.57 -6.64 22.88
CA THR A 30 74.90 -7.02 22.33
C THR A 30 74.96 -7.26 20.83
N ASP A 31 73.85 -7.20 20.12
CA ASP A 31 73.75 -6.47 18.86
C ASP A 31 72.25 -6.23 18.57
N ASP A 32 71.98 -5.49 17.49
CA ASP A 32 70.65 -5.18 16.93
C ASP A 32 69.81 -4.18 17.74
N VAL A 33 70.51 -3.32 18.49
CA VAL A 33 70.00 -2.03 18.95
C VAL A 33 71.01 -0.92 18.64
N ILE A 34 70.58 0.08 17.88
CA ILE A 34 71.41 1.24 17.51
C ILE A 34 70.76 2.50 18.08
N ILE A 35 71.51 3.24 18.90
CA ILE A 35 71.10 4.55 19.41
C ILE A 35 72.07 5.58 18.87
N ASN A 36 71.59 6.48 18.01
CA ASN A 36 72.44 7.48 17.38
C ASN A 36 71.65 8.77 17.07
N GLY A 37 72.20 9.93 17.45
CA GLY A 37 71.68 11.24 17.04
C GLY A 37 70.24 11.56 17.46
N GLY A 38 69.68 10.84 18.45
CA GLY A 38 68.29 10.99 18.89
C GLY A 38 67.32 9.91 18.37
N SER A 39 67.79 8.98 17.54
CA SER A 39 66.99 7.87 17.01
C SER A 39 67.39 6.52 17.60
N LEU A 40 66.44 5.58 17.60
CA LEU A 40 66.59 4.20 18.05
C LEU A 40 66.23 3.23 16.90
N CYS A 41 67.14 2.31 16.57
CA CYS A 41 66.84 1.12 15.75
C CYS A 41 66.79 -0.11 16.65
N VAL A 42 65.79 -0.97 16.47
CA VAL A 42 65.68 -2.28 17.14
C VAL A 42 65.34 -3.37 16.13
N GLY A 43 66.06 -4.49 16.18
CA GLY A 43 65.78 -5.68 15.38
C GLY A 43 66.95 -6.12 14.50
N MET A 44 66.94 -7.40 14.13
CA MET A 44 68.09 -8.13 13.56
C MET A 44 68.64 -7.56 12.25
N ASP A 45 67.88 -6.69 11.58
CA ASP A 45 68.26 -6.08 10.30
C ASP A 45 68.75 -4.62 10.46
N CYS A 46 68.93 -4.12 11.68
CA CYS A 46 69.55 -2.81 11.97
C CYS A 46 71.04 -2.79 11.56
N VAL A 47 71.53 -1.67 11.00
CA VAL A 47 72.93 -1.58 10.52
C VAL A 47 73.66 -0.34 11.01
N ASN A 48 74.90 -0.52 11.46
CA ASN A 48 75.72 0.55 12.01
C ASN A 48 75.93 1.69 10.99
N GLY A 49 75.69 2.93 11.44
CA GLY A 49 75.81 4.12 10.60
C GLY A 49 74.66 4.34 9.61
N GLU A 50 73.53 3.64 9.75
CA GLU A 50 72.37 3.87 8.89
C GLU A 50 71.81 5.29 9.03
N ASN A 51 71.29 5.82 7.92
CA ASN A 51 70.59 7.09 7.91
C ASN A 51 69.15 6.89 8.39
N PHE A 52 68.81 7.51 9.52
CA PHE A 52 67.48 7.46 10.09
C PHE A 52 66.48 8.41 9.40
N GLY A 53 66.96 9.41 8.65
CA GLY A 53 66.07 10.41 8.06
C GLY A 53 65.25 11.12 9.15
N PHE A 54 63.93 11.00 9.09
CA PHE A 54 63.00 11.56 10.09
C PHE A 54 62.50 10.52 11.12
N ASP A 55 62.95 9.26 11.04
CA ASP A 55 62.50 8.20 11.95
C ASP A 55 63.15 8.36 13.32
N THR A 56 62.33 8.55 14.36
CA THR A 56 62.81 8.52 15.76
C THR A 56 62.95 7.09 16.28
N LEU A 57 62.05 6.18 15.88
CA LEU A 57 62.10 4.75 16.17
C LEU A 57 61.99 3.97 14.86
N ARG A 58 62.94 3.08 14.60
CA ARG A 58 62.94 2.17 13.45
C ARG A 58 63.00 0.73 13.94
N LEU A 59 62.04 -0.08 13.50
CA LEU A 59 62.00 -1.51 13.80
C LEU A 59 62.33 -2.28 12.52
N LYS A 60 63.31 -3.19 12.55
CA LYS A 60 63.78 -3.90 11.34
C LYS A 60 63.94 -5.41 11.57
N GLU A 61 63.04 -6.16 10.98
CA GLU A 61 63.04 -7.62 10.87
C GLU A 61 61.94 -8.05 9.88
N ASN A 62 61.85 -9.35 9.59
CA ASN A 62 60.81 -9.91 8.72
C ASN A 62 59.42 -9.99 9.39
N ASN A 63 59.32 -9.95 10.73
CA ASN A 63 58.10 -10.25 11.48
C ASN A 63 57.80 -9.19 12.56
N LEU A 64 57.70 -7.93 12.15
CA LEU A 64 57.62 -6.78 13.05
C LEU A 64 56.35 -6.77 13.91
N ARG A 65 56.51 -6.77 15.24
CA ARG A 65 55.40 -6.69 16.22
C ARG A 65 55.74 -5.76 17.38
N ILE A 66 54.75 -5.01 17.85
CA ILE A 66 54.81 -4.35 19.17
C ILE A 66 53.76 -5.00 20.05
N HIS A 67 54.19 -5.71 21.09
CA HIS A 67 53.30 -6.45 21.99
C HIS A 67 53.10 -5.68 23.30
N PHE A 68 51.84 -5.44 23.64
CA PHE A 68 51.40 -4.88 24.91
C PHE A 68 50.87 -6.04 25.76
N ASN A 69 51.77 -6.63 26.55
CA ASN A 69 51.46 -7.70 27.50
C ASN A 69 51.06 -7.08 28.84
N ASP A 70 49.78 -7.12 29.17
CA ASP A 70 49.23 -6.68 30.43
C ASP A 70 49.40 -7.77 31.50
N THR A 71 50.14 -7.45 32.56
CA THR A 71 50.46 -8.40 33.64
C THR A 71 49.50 -8.31 34.83
N SER A 72 48.42 -7.54 34.70
CA SER A 72 47.42 -7.34 35.75
C SER A 72 46.71 -8.65 36.06
N ALA A 73 46.87 -9.12 37.31
CA ALA A 73 46.29 -10.40 37.76
C ALA A 73 45.03 -10.24 38.64
N SER A 74 44.63 -9.01 38.93
CA SER A 74 43.42 -8.72 39.72
C SER A 74 42.24 -8.43 38.79
N GLY A 75 41.08 -9.05 39.04
CA GLY A 75 39.85 -8.77 38.30
C GLY A 75 39.29 -7.36 38.48
N SER A 76 39.97 -6.48 39.23
CA SER A 76 39.62 -5.05 39.36
C SER A 76 40.26 -4.17 38.27
N PHE A 77 41.17 -4.71 37.46
CA PHE A 77 41.82 -3.98 36.37
C PHE A 77 41.55 -4.67 35.02
N PRO A 78 41.49 -3.91 33.91
CA PRO A 78 41.59 -4.50 32.58
C PRO A 78 42.88 -5.33 32.45
N SER A 79 42.86 -6.38 31.64
CA SER A 79 43.97 -7.34 31.52
C SER A 79 44.13 -7.88 30.10
N ASN A 80 43.67 -7.14 29.08
CA ASN A 80 43.66 -7.63 27.71
C ASN A 80 44.98 -7.31 27.00
N ASP A 81 45.61 -8.31 26.40
CA ASP A 81 46.84 -8.16 25.64
C ASP A 81 46.54 -7.65 24.22
N TRP A 82 47.31 -6.64 23.78
CA TRP A 82 47.18 -6.03 22.46
C TRP A 82 48.47 -6.14 21.67
N ARG A 83 48.37 -6.14 20.34
CA ARG A 83 49.54 -6.11 19.46
C ARG A 83 49.33 -5.20 18.26
N ILE A 84 50.37 -4.44 17.94
CA ILE A 84 50.48 -3.81 16.62
C ILE A 84 51.26 -4.75 15.72
N THR A 85 50.70 -5.06 14.56
CA THR A 85 51.25 -5.97 13.56
C THR A 85 51.51 -5.24 12.25
N ALA A 86 52.76 -5.25 11.79
CA ALA A 86 53.12 -4.82 10.44
C ALA A 86 53.47 -6.05 9.59
N ASN A 87 52.66 -6.29 8.56
CA ASN A 87 52.69 -7.42 7.63
C ASN A 87 52.50 -8.81 8.27
N ASP A 88 51.95 -9.74 7.49
CA ASP A 88 51.91 -11.16 7.88
C ASP A 88 53.29 -11.82 7.81
N SER A 89 53.50 -12.83 8.67
CA SER A 89 54.76 -13.58 8.78
C SER A 89 54.84 -14.79 7.86
N SER A 90 53.73 -15.19 7.24
CA SER A 90 53.65 -16.31 6.32
C SER A 90 54.16 -15.93 4.93
N ASN A 91 54.80 -16.87 4.23
CA ASN A 91 55.18 -16.67 2.83
C ASN A 91 53.92 -16.47 1.98
N GLY A 92 53.82 -15.33 1.30
CA GLY A 92 52.61 -14.92 0.55
C GLY A 92 51.50 -14.31 1.41
N GLY A 93 51.78 -13.96 2.67
CA GLY A 93 50.84 -13.26 3.55
C GLY A 93 50.54 -11.82 3.12
N ALA A 94 49.59 -11.17 3.81
CA ALA A 94 49.15 -9.82 3.46
C ALA A 94 50.16 -8.74 3.89
N ASN A 95 50.34 -7.73 3.03
CA ASN A 95 51.01 -6.48 3.39
C ASN A 95 50.00 -5.56 4.07
N LYS A 96 50.17 -5.28 5.36
CA LYS A 96 49.15 -4.59 6.16
C LYS A 96 49.69 -3.95 7.43
N PHE A 97 48.88 -3.08 8.03
CA PHE A 97 49.00 -2.60 9.39
C PHE A 97 47.74 -2.99 10.18
N SER A 98 47.90 -3.66 11.32
CA SER A 98 46.79 -4.21 12.10
C SER A 98 46.91 -3.93 13.59
N ILE A 99 45.76 -3.79 14.26
CA ILE A 99 45.62 -3.84 15.72
C ILE A 99 44.98 -5.17 16.07
N ASP A 100 45.69 -6.00 16.82
CA ASP A 100 45.26 -7.34 17.22
C ASP A 100 44.94 -7.40 18.72
N ASP A 101 43.80 -8.01 19.03
CA ASP A 101 43.44 -8.51 20.35
C ASP A 101 44.04 -9.91 20.50
N VAL A 102 45.13 -10.01 21.27
CA VAL A 102 45.96 -11.22 21.36
C VAL A 102 45.24 -12.31 22.15
N ASP A 103 44.58 -11.94 23.24
CA ASP A 103 43.88 -12.87 24.12
C ASP A 103 42.67 -13.48 23.42
N ALA A 104 41.89 -12.66 22.72
CA ALA A 104 40.73 -13.14 21.99
C ALA A 104 41.08 -13.77 20.63
N GLY A 105 42.32 -13.60 20.16
CA GLY A 105 42.77 -14.04 18.84
C GLY A 105 42.04 -13.35 17.68
N ARG A 106 41.78 -12.04 17.80
CA ARG A 106 40.99 -11.25 16.83
C ARG A 106 41.80 -10.06 16.33
N THR A 107 41.46 -9.58 15.14
CA THR A 107 42.05 -8.38 14.55
C THR A 107 40.95 -7.36 14.25
N PRO A 108 40.58 -6.51 15.23
CA PRO A 108 39.48 -5.55 15.05
C PRO A 108 39.76 -4.46 13.99
N PHE A 109 41.03 -4.16 13.69
CA PHE A 109 41.37 -3.13 12.72
C PHE A 109 42.52 -3.56 11.82
N THR A 110 42.39 -3.33 10.52
CA THR A 110 43.42 -3.59 9.52
C THR A 110 43.34 -2.56 8.38
N ILE A 111 44.50 -2.06 7.96
CA ILE A 111 44.69 -1.31 6.72
C ILE A 111 45.66 -2.11 5.84
N GLU A 112 45.21 -2.52 4.66
CA GLU A 112 46.09 -3.18 3.69
C GLU A 112 46.96 -2.18 2.93
N ALA A 113 48.15 -2.63 2.52
CA ALA A 113 49.05 -1.82 1.71
C ALA A 113 48.39 -1.44 0.37
N GLY A 114 48.47 -0.15 0.02
CA GLY A 114 47.83 0.38 -1.19
C GLY A 114 46.42 0.92 -0.96
N ALA A 115 45.89 0.88 0.27
CA ALA A 115 44.70 1.66 0.63
C ALA A 115 44.91 3.14 0.25
N GLN A 116 43.93 3.74 -0.42
CA GLN A 116 44.04 5.08 -0.97
C GLN A 116 43.98 6.14 0.14
N ALA A 117 44.48 7.34 -0.14
CA ALA A 117 44.36 8.47 0.78
C ALA A 117 42.89 8.71 1.15
N ASN A 118 42.63 9.00 2.42
CA ASN A 118 41.31 9.30 2.96
C ASN A 118 40.28 8.15 2.79
N THR A 119 40.73 6.89 2.69
CA THR A 119 39.82 5.73 2.65
C THR A 119 38.87 5.72 3.85
N LEU A 120 39.42 5.99 5.04
CA LEU A 120 38.69 6.34 6.27
C LEU A 120 39.39 7.57 6.86
N TYR A 121 38.67 8.66 7.01
CA TYR A 121 39.17 9.92 7.53
C TYR A 121 38.29 10.37 8.69
N VAL A 122 38.89 10.83 9.79
CA VAL A 122 38.17 11.42 10.92
C VAL A 122 38.61 12.88 11.00
N GLU A 123 37.67 13.80 10.74
CA GLU A 123 37.91 15.24 10.80
C GLU A 123 37.98 15.72 12.26
N ALA A 124 38.61 16.89 12.47
CA ALA A 124 38.85 17.45 13.79
C ALA A 124 37.57 17.81 14.59
N ASP A 125 36.44 18.00 13.91
CA ASP A 125 35.12 18.22 14.51
C ASP A 125 34.36 16.91 14.82
N GLY A 126 34.89 15.76 14.37
CA GLY A 126 34.35 14.43 14.64
C GLY A 126 33.68 13.76 13.44
N ASP A 127 33.57 14.43 12.30
CA ASP A 127 32.95 13.88 11.10
C ASP A 127 33.80 12.75 10.48
N VAL A 128 33.14 11.74 9.93
CA VAL A 128 33.79 10.59 9.28
C VAL A 128 33.65 10.69 7.76
N GLY A 129 34.78 10.83 7.08
CA GLY A 129 34.90 10.77 5.63
C GLY A 129 35.25 9.35 5.14
N ILE A 130 34.49 8.85 4.16
CA ILE A 130 34.83 7.65 3.39
C ILE A 130 35.18 8.08 1.97
N LYS A 131 36.46 7.92 1.62
CA LYS A 131 37.06 8.40 0.34
C LYS A 131 37.06 9.92 0.18
N THR A 132 36.97 10.67 1.29
CA THR A 132 37.07 12.14 1.32
C THR A 132 37.75 12.60 2.61
N SER A 133 38.57 13.66 2.53
CA SER A 133 39.13 14.34 3.71
C SER A 133 38.29 15.52 4.18
N ASN A 134 37.25 15.88 3.42
CA ASN A 134 36.41 17.03 3.70
C ASN A 134 34.95 16.55 3.80
N PRO A 135 34.60 15.79 4.87
CA PRO A 135 33.20 15.54 5.16
C PRO A 135 32.46 16.88 5.37
N VAL A 136 31.15 16.88 5.13
CA VAL A 136 30.30 18.09 5.31
C VAL A 136 29.10 17.82 6.22
N VAL A 137 29.04 16.60 6.73
CA VAL A 137 28.04 16.00 7.61
C VAL A 137 28.72 14.82 8.30
N ASP A 138 28.18 14.42 9.46
CA ASP A 138 28.73 13.40 10.37
C ASP A 138 29.29 12.14 9.68
N LEU A 139 28.64 11.68 8.61
CA LEU A 139 29.14 10.61 7.75
C LEU A 139 29.01 10.99 6.28
N HIS A 140 30.14 11.20 5.60
CA HIS A 140 30.17 11.59 4.19
C HIS A 140 30.98 10.58 3.36
N MET A 141 30.31 9.93 2.41
CA MET A 141 30.93 9.00 1.47
C MET A 141 30.93 9.58 0.05
N VAL A 142 32.10 9.57 -0.60
CA VAL A 142 32.28 10.03 -1.98
C VAL A 142 32.67 8.86 -2.88
N GLU A 143 31.90 8.63 -3.94
CA GLU A 143 32.17 7.60 -4.94
C GLU A 143 31.84 8.14 -6.33
N GLY A 144 32.60 7.73 -7.35
CA GLY A 144 32.42 8.23 -8.72
C GLY A 144 31.08 7.84 -9.34
N ASN A 145 30.44 6.78 -8.83
CA ASN A 145 29.11 6.36 -9.22
C ASN A 145 28.45 5.56 -8.10
N THR A 146 27.21 5.91 -7.75
CA THR A 146 26.35 5.16 -6.82
C THR A 146 27.02 4.85 -5.47
N PRO A 147 27.41 5.86 -4.68
CA PRO A 147 27.78 5.66 -3.28
C PRO A 147 26.71 4.82 -2.56
N THR A 148 27.16 3.79 -1.84
CA THR A 148 26.30 2.71 -1.33
C THR A 148 26.73 2.28 0.06
N MET A 149 25.79 2.17 0.97
CA MET A 149 25.95 1.47 2.24
C MET A 149 25.33 0.07 2.13
N ARG A 150 26.07 -0.96 2.56
CA ARG A 150 25.59 -2.35 2.59
C ARG A 150 25.27 -2.79 4.02
N LEU A 151 24.12 -3.42 4.18
CA LEU A 151 23.70 -4.15 5.37
C LEU A 151 23.63 -5.64 5.00
N GLU A 152 24.52 -6.46 5.53
CA GLU A 152 24.66 -7.87 5.16
C GLU A 152 24.54 -8.77 6.39
N GLN A 153 23.55 -9.66 6.36
CA GLN A 153 23.44 -10.80 7.25
C GLN A 153 24.04 -12.01 6.51
N ASP A 154 25.14 -12.55 7.03
CA ASP A 154 25.93 -13.61 6.40
C ASP A 154 25.54 -15.03 6.86
N GLY A 155 24.67 -15.12 7.85
CA GLY A 155 24.17 -16.37 8.43
C GLY A 155 25.08 -17.01 9.47
N SER A 156 26.17 -16.35 9.86
CA SER A 156 27.04 -16.78 10.96
C SER A 156 26.29 -16.98 12.28
N ASP A 157 25.23 -16.20 12.51
CA ASP A 157 24.34 -16.29 13.67
C ASP A 157 23.13 -17.23 13.48
N GLY A 158 23.14 -18.10 12.46
CA GLY A 158 22.12 -19.15 12.26
C GLY A 158 20.83 -18.71 11.58
N PHE A 159 20.75 -17.46 11.12
CA PHE A 159 19.66 -16.95 10.29
C PHE A 159 20.02 -17.04 8.78
N SER A 160 19.02 -17.10 7.90
CA SER A 160 19.29 -17.14 6.46
C SER A 160 19.98 -15.86 5.98
N ALA A 161 20.97 -15.99 5.10
CA ALA A 161 21.70 -14.82 4.61
C ALA A 161 20.79 -13.84 3.85
N GLN A 162 20.99 -12.54 4.06
CA GLN A 162 20.22 -11.49 3.41
C GLN A 162 21.07 -10.21 3.32
N SER A 163 21.10 -9.58 2.14
CA SER A 163 21.87 -8.36 1.91
C SER A 163 20.99 -7.26 1.34
N TRP A 164 21.13 -6.07 1.89
CA TRP A 164 20.44 -4.85 1.48
C TRP A 164 21.44 -3.74 1.20
N ASP A 165 21.18 -2.96 0.16
CA ASP A 165 21.95 -1.75 -0.12
C ASP A 165 21.05 -0.51 -0.01
N VAL A 166 21.57 0.56 0.59
CA VAL A 166 21.02 1.92 0.54
C VAL A 166 21.96 2.77 -0.30
N ALA A 167 21.47 3.31 -1.40
CA ALA A 167 22.32 3.93 -2.41
C ALA A 167 21.63 5.10 -3.12
N GLY A 168 22.44 5.98 -3.73
CA GLY A 168 21.93 7.08 -4.54
C GLY A 168 22.89 7.48 -5.66
N ASN A 169 22.33 7.91 -6.79
CA ASN A 169 23.06 8.43 -7.94
C ASN A 169 22.21 9.46 -8.71
N GLU A 170 22.69 9.90 -9.88
CA GLU A 170 22.04 10.89 -10.73
C GLU A 170 20.67 10.48 -11.27
N THR A 171 20.32 9.19 -11.15
CA THR A 171 19.03 8.66 -11.64
C THR A 171 18.01 8.44 -10.52
N ASN A 172 18.43 8.13 -9.30
CA ASN A 172 17.55 7.93 -8.13
C ASN A 172 18.34 7.69 -6.82
N PHE A 173 17.66 7.93 -5.70
CA PHE A 173 17.92 7.32 -4.40
C PHE A 173 17.08 6.05 -4.26
N PHE A 174 17.62 4.96 -3.71
CA PHE A 174 16.91 3.68 -3.65
C PHE A 174 17.37 2.75 -2.52
N VAL A 175 16.49 1.81 -2.18
CA VAL A 175 16.79 0.62 -1.37
C VAL A 175 16.78 -0.59 -2.28
N ARG A 176 17.83 -1.43 -2.22
CA ARG A 176 18.00 -2.62 -3.06
C ARG A 176 18.06 -3.90 -2.23
N ASP A 177 17.18 -4.83 -2.55
CA ASP A 177 17.24 -6.23 -2.09
C ASP A 177 18.24 -6.99 -2.95
N VAL A 178 19.48 -7.09 -2.50
CA VAL A 178 20.58 -7.70 -3.28
C VAL A 178 20.33 -9.21 -3.43
N SER A 179 19.92 -9.87 -2.36
CA SER A 179 19.73 -11.32 -2.32
C SER A 179 18.59 -11.82 -3.21
N ASN A 180 17.51 -11.04 -3.36
CA ASN A 180 16.33 -11.47 -4.12
C ASN A 180 16.26 -10.86 -5.52
N GLY A 181 17.39 -10.84 -6.23
CA GLY A 181 17.49 -10.41 -7.62
C GLY A 181 17.63 -8.91 -7.81
N SER A 182 18.26 -8.21 -6.86
CA SER A 182 18.47 -6.76 -6.91
C SER A 182 17.19 -5.94 -7.09
N LYS A 183 16.07 -6.40 -6.50
CA LYS A 183 14.79 -5.70 -6.54
C LYS A 183 14.93 -4.35 -5.85
N LEU A 184 14.27 -3.33 -6.38
CA LEU A 184 14.28 -1.98 -5.82
C LEU A 184 12.88 -1.62 -5.29
N PRO A 185 12.50 -2.08 -4.09
CA PRO A 185 11.17 -1.84 -3.52
C PRO A 185 10.91 -0.36 -3.19
N PHE A 186 11.96 0.47 -3.05
CA PHE A 186 11.84 1.90 -2.80
C PHE A 186 12.76 2.70 -3.72
N ARG A 187 12.23 3.75 -4.35
CA ARG A 187 12.97 4.67 -5.21
C ARG A 187 12.42 6.09 -5.11
N ILE A 188 13.31 7.08 -5.02
CA ILE A 188 13.01 8.50 -5.19
C ILE A 188 13.83 9.00 -6.38
N LYS A 189 13.17 9.59 -7.38
CA LYS A 189 13.86 10.22 -8.51
C LYS A 189 14.33 11.63 -8.15
N PRO A 190 15.40 12.14 -8.80
CA PRO A 190 15.77 13.55 -8.70
C PRO A 190 14.57 14.44 -9.02
N ASN A 191 14.44 15.54 -8.28
CA ASN A 191 13.32 16.49 -8.37
C ASN A 191 11.93 15.92 -8.02
N ALA A 192 11.84 14.80 -7.30
CA ALA A 192 10.59 14.43 -6.64
C ALA A 192 10.12 15.59 -5.73
N PRO A 193 8.85 16.03 -5.79
CA PRO A 193 8.37 17.15 -4.99
C PRO A 193 8.53 16.96 -3.48
N THR A 194 8.60 18.06 -2.74
CA THR A 194 8.47 18.06 -1.28
C THR A 194 7.17 17.34 -0.87
N ASP A 195 7.22 16.59 0.23
CA ASP A 195 6.10 15.83 0.78
C ASP A 195 5.50 14.80 -0.21
N SER A 196 6.29 14.31 -1.18
CA SER A 196 5.86 13.26 -2.12
C SER A 196 5.32 12.03 -1.39
N ILE A 197 6.00 11.61 -0.32
CA ILE A 197 5.49 10.69 0.70
C ILE A 197 5.93 11.26 2.04
N TYR A 198 4.97 11.64 2.88
CA TYR A 198 5.21 12.15 4.22
C TYR A 198 4.56 11.20 5.23
N ILE A 199 5.35 10.66 6.15
CA ILE A 199 4.85 9.79 7.22
C ILE A 199 4.80 10.64 8.50
N ASP A 200 3.59 11.03 8.89
CA ASP A 200 3.31 11.81 10.10
C ASP A 200 2.85 10.89 11.25
N THR A 201 2.72 11.44 12.46
CA THR A 201 2.12 10.74 13.60
C THR A 201 0.65 10.39 13.36
N ASP A 202 -0.04 11.19 12.55
CA ASP A 202 -1.48 11.09 12.31
C ASP A 202 -1.84 10.30 11.03
N GLY A 203 -0.86 9.99 10.17
CA GLY A 203 -1.08 9.22 8.95
C GLY A 203 -0.01 9.42 7.87
N VAL A 204 -0.31 8.93 6.66
CA VAL A 204 0.55 9.10 5.48
C VAL A 204 -0.04 10.16 4.56
N GLY A 205 0.73 11.21 4.29
CA GLY A 205 0.44 12.23 3.29
C GLY A 205 1.13 11.95 1.96
N ILE A 206 0.39 12.12 0.86
CA ILE A 206 0.93 12.15 -0.50
C ILE A 206 0.69 13.56 -1.04
N GLY A 207 1.76 14.36 -1.16
CA GLY A 207 1.71 15.78 -1.51
C GLY A 207 1.31 16.72 -0.36
N THR A 208 1.40 16.24 0.89
CA THR A 208 1.07 17.04 2.09
C THR A 208 1.84 16.54 3.31
N ASN A 209 2.35 17.46 4.14
CA ASN A 209 2.95 17.18 5.45
C ASN A 209 1.99 17.32 6.63
N ASN A 210 0.69 17.51 6.35
CA ASN A 210 -0.35 17.62 7.37
C ASN A 210 -1.55 16.74 6.95
N PRO A 211 -1.40 15.41 6.97
CA PRO A 211 -2.49 14.50 6.64
C PRO A 211 -3.61 14.61 7.68
N THR A 212 -4.86 14.66 7.21
CA THR A 212 -6.05 14.72 8.10
C THR A 212 -6.75 13.37 8.22
N GLU A 213 -6.28 12.39 7.48
CA GLU A 213 -6.80 11.03 7.40
C GLU A 213 -5.60 10.07 7.36
N ALA A 214 -5.81 8.80 7.68
CA ALA A 214 -4.74 7.79 7.69
C ALA A 214 -3.97 7.72 6.35
N LEU A 215 -4.66 7.98 5.23
CA LEU A 215 -4.06 8.26 3.93
C LEU A 215 -4.71 9.53 3.35
N HIS A 216 -3.91 10.58 3.16
CA HIS A 216 -4.37 11.84 2.57
C HIS A 216 -3.59 12.14 1.28
N ILE A 217 -4.28 12.04 0.14
CA ILE A 217 -3.73 12.43 -1.17
C ILE A 217 -4.18 13.86 -1.47
N ARG A 218 -3.22 14.77 -1.63
CA ARG A 218 -3.47 16.19 -1.87
C ARG A 218 -2.55 16.74 -2.95
N GLY A 219 -3.12 17.36 -3.97
CA GLY A 219 -2.40 18.20 -4.91
C GLY A 219 -2.99 19.60 -4.98
N SER A 220 -2.32 20.48 -5.72
CA SER A 220 -2.67 21.90 -5.85
C SER A 220 -2.68 22.40 -7.30
N ASP A 221 -2.39 21.52 -8.25
CA ASP A 221 -2.33 21.76 -9.69
C ASP A 221 -3.67 21.56 -10.41
N GLY A 222 -4.66 20.98 -9.72
CA GLY A 222 -5.98 20.68 -10.29
C GLY A 222 -6.11 19.27 -10.89
N ASP A 223 -5.04 18.48 -10.87
CA ASP A 223 -4.97 17.16 -11.52
C ASP A 223 -4.85 16.00 -10.52
N THR A 224 -5.14 16.26 -9.24
CA THR A 224 -5.08 15.25 -8.18
C THR A 224 -6.07 14.11 -8.44
N SER A 225 -5.58 12.88 -8.49
CA SER A 225 -6.39 11.69 -8.75
C SER A 225 -5.89 10.47 -8.00
N LEU A 226 -6.75 9.46 -7.85
CA LEU A 226 -6.42 8.14 -7.35
C LEU A 226 -6.71 7.11 -8.45
N LEU A 227 -5.67 6.44 -8.92
CA LEU A 227 -5.78 5.33 -9.87
C LEU A 227 -5.48 4.01 -9.13
N VAL A 228 -6.42 3.05 -9.23
CA VAL A 228 -6.23 1.68 -8.76
C VAL A 228 -6.36 0.77 -9.98
N GLU A 229 -5.27 0.13 -10.38
CA GLU A 229 -5.21 -0.70 -11.58
C GLU A 229 -4.57 -2.07 -11.32
N ASP A 230 -5.07 -3.10 -12.01
CA ASP A 230 -4.47 -4.42 -12.11
C ASP A 230 -4.12 -4.69 -13.57
N VAL A 231 -2.81 -4.79 -13.85
CA VAL A 231 -2.24 -4.97 -15.20
C VAL A 231 -2.11 -6.44 -15.62
N SER A 232 -2.73 -7.37 -14.88
CA SER A 232 -2.76 -8.78 -15.24
C SER A 232 -3.43 -9.03 -16.59
N ALA A 233 -2.80 -9.88 -17.42
CA ALA A 233 -3.38 -10.30 -18.70
C ALA A 233 -4.62 -11.22 -18.55
N SER A 234 -4.92 -11.70 -17.33
CA SER A 234 -6.08 -12.55 -17.04
C SER A 234 -7.33 -11.71 -16.76
N THR A 235 -8.42 -12.02 -17.47
CA THR A 235 -9.74 -11.35 -17.37
C THR A 235 -10.64 -11.90 -16.24
N ALA A 236 -10.05 -12.40 -15.16
CA ALA A 236 -10.82 -12.87 -14.01
C ALA A 236 -11.48 -11.69 -13.27
N ALA A 237 -12.67 -11.91 -12.72
CA ALA A 237 -13.32 -10.95 -11.82
C ALA A 237 -12.50 -10.77 -10.54
N ARG A 238 -12.30 -9.52 -10.10
CA ARG A 238 -11.50 -9.16 -8.92
C ARG A 238 -12.10 -7.95 -8.20
N THR A 239 -11.87 -7.88 -6.89
CA THR A 239 -12.16 -6.70 -6.08
C THR A 239 -10.90 -5.83 -6.02
N LEU A 240 -10.96 -4.63 -6.59
CA LEU A 240 -9.83 -3.67 -6.54
C LEU A 240 -9.90 -2.75 -5.33
N VAL A 241 -11.11 -2.47 -4.83
CA VAL A 241 -11.36 -1.66 -3.64
C VAL A 241 -12.44 -2.34 -2.81
N GLU A 242 -12.13 -2.62 -1.55
CA GLU A 242 -13.05 -3.18 -0.56
C GLU A 242 -13.19 -2.21 0.62
N MET A 243 -14.43 -1.97 1.07
CA MET A 243 -14.72 -1.14 2.24
C MET A 243 -15.48 -1.98 3.26
N ILE A 244 -14.87 -2.21 4.43
CA ILE A 244 -15.46 -3.01 5.52
C ILE A 244 -15.67 -2.09 6.72
N ASN A 245 -16.88 -2.09 7.26
CA ASN A 245 -17.22 -1.33 8.46
C ASN A 245 -18.25 -2.09 9.30
N ASN A 246 -18.22 -1.91 10.63
CA ASN A 246 -19.27 -2.39 11.53
C ASN A 246 -20.46 -1.41 11.54
N GLY A 247 -20.97 -1.12 10.35
CA GLY A 247 -21.93 -0.08 10.02
C GLY A 247 -21.95 0.08 8.50
N SER A 248 -22.81 0.93 7.95
CA SER A 248 -22.93 1.05 6.49
C SER A 248 -21.73 1.78 5.87
N PRO A 249 -20.85 1.10 5.09
CA PRO A 249 -19.77 1.78 4.39
C PRO A 249 -20.33 2.65 3.27
N SER A 250 -19.63 3.74 2.96
CA SER A 250 -20.00 4.63 1.86
C SER A 250 -18.80 5.30 1.23
N PHE A 251 -18.88 5.49 -0.08
CA PHE A 251 -18.05 6.41 -0.84
C PHE A 251 -18.75 7.76 -0.96
N SER A 252 -18.03 8.87 -0.76
CA SER A 252 -18.61 10.21 -0.75
C SER A 252 -17.93 11.14 -1.74
N MET A 253 -18.71 12.05 -2.32
CA MET A 253 -18.27 13.07 -3.27
C MET A 253 -18.85 14.40 -2.83
N THR A 254 -18.02 15.41 -2.68
CA THR A 254 -18.46 16.74 -2.25
C THR A 254 -17.94 17.81 -3.20
N ASN A 255 -18.85 18.62 -3.72
CA ASN A 255 -18.47 19.85 -4.39
C ASN A 255 -18.33 20.96 -3.34
N SER A 256 -17.09 21.36 -3.05
CA SER A 256 -16.76 22.38 -2.06
C SER A 256 -17.29 23.77 -2.42
N SER A 257 -17.42 24.09 -3.72
CA SER A 257 -17.92 25.40 -4.18
C SER A 257 -19.42 25.59 -3.90
N SER A 258 -20.21 24.50 -3.98
CA SER A 258 -21.67 24.55 -3.79
C SER A 258 -22.13 23.93 -2.47
N ALA A 259 -21.20 23.37 -1.68
CA ALA A 259 -21.48 22.59 -0.47
C ALA A 259 -22.50 21.44 -0.70
N VAL A 260 -22.56 20.89 -1.92
CA VAL A 260 -23.42 19.76 -2.25
C VAL A 260 -22.59 18.49 -2.19
N GLY A 261 -23.05 17.53 -1.40
CA GLY A 261 -22.44 16.22 -1.29
C GLY A 261 -23.39 15.09 -1.66
N TRP A 262 -22.85 14.04 -2.25
CA TRP A 262 -23.53 12.78 -2.52
C TRP A 262 -22.72 11.63 -1.93
N LYS A 263 -23.42 10.59 -1.49
CA LYS A 263 -22.81 9.34 -1.05
C LYS A 263 -23.46 8.15 -1.75
N LEU A 264 -22.60 7.21 -2.15
CA LEU A 264 -22.95 5.89 -2.64
C LEU A 264 -22.51 4.88 -1.60
N GLY A 265 -23.38 3.96 -1.22
CA GLY A 265 -22.97 2.95 -0.25
C GLY A 265 -24.13 2.12 0.24
N MET A 266 -24.00 1.62 1.45
CA MET A 266 -25.06 0.91 2.13
C MET A 266 -25.87 1.86 3.02
N GLY A 267 -27.11 1.49 3.34
CA GLY A 267 -27.91 2.20 4.34
C GLY A 267 -29.20 1.48 4.71
N GLY A 268 -29.71 1.78 5.91
CA GLY A 268 -30.88 1.08 6.44
C GLY A 268 -30.59 -0.41 6.69
N SER A 269 -31.45 -1.29 6.18
CA SER A 269 -31.37 -2.76 6.28
C SER A 269 -30.44 -3.37 5.22
N ASP A 270 -29.20 -2.87 5.13
CA ASP A 270 -28.18 -3.31 4.16
C ASP A 270 -28.55 -3.09 2.69
N ASN A 271 -29.39 -2.07 2.43
CA ASN A 271 -29.76 -1.70 1.07
C ASN A 271 -28.61 -0.98 0.39
N PHE A 272 -28.45 -1.18 -0.92
CA PHE A 272 -27.61 -0.33 -1.76
C PHE A 272 -28.32 1.00 -1.99
N ILE A 273 -27.66 2.12 -1.69
CA ILE A 273 -28.25 3.46 -1.75
C ILE A 273 -27.35 4.47 -2.46
N LEU A 274 -28.01 5.40 -3.16
CA LEU A 274 -27.45 6.70 -3.54
C LEU A 274 -28.24 7.76 -2.78
N SER A 275 -27.54 8.63 -2.04
CA SER A 275 -28.19 9.65 -1.23
C SER A 275 -27.42 10.97 -1.19
N LYS A 276 -28.12 12.10 -1.10
CA LYS A 276 -27.53 13.40 -0.79
C LYS A 276 -27.02 13.41 0.65
N ILE A 277 -25.81 13.92 0.87
CA ILE A 277 -25.23 14.09 2.21
C ILE A 277 -26.08 15.12 2.98
N GLY A 278 -26.53 14.74 4.18
CA GLY A 278 -27.43 15.55 5.00
C GLY A 278 -28.92 15.52 4.58
N GLY A 279 -29.29 14.72 3.58
CA GLY A 279 -30.68 14.54 3.15
C GLY A 279 -31.50 13.66 4.11
N ALA A 280 -32.83 13.82 4.08
CA ALA A 280 -33.76 13.09 4.94
C ALA A 280 -34.07 11.64 4.46
N GLY A 281 -33.62 11.24 3.27
CA GLY A 281 -33.84 9.92 2.71
C GLY A 281 -32.99 9.68 1.46
N SER A 282 -32.97 8.43 0.97
CA SER A 282 -32.23 8.07 -0.25
C SER A 282 -32.97 8.51 -1.51
N GLU A 283 -32.21 8.93 -2.52
CA GLU A 283 -32.72 9.23 -3.86
C GLU A 283 -32.95 7.97 -4.70
N LEU A 284 -32.08 6.97 -4.52
CA LEU A 284 -32.22 5.61 -5.06
C LEU A 284 -31.92 4.63 -3.93
N SER A 285 -32.76 3.60 -3.81
CA SER A 285 -32.49 2.46 -2.93
C SER A 285 -32.87 1.15 -3.60
N ILE A 286 -31.96 0.17 -3.53
CA ILE A 286 -32.20 -1.21 -3.92
C ILE A 286 -32.09 -2.06 -2.67
N GLY A 287 -33.22 -2.66 -2.28
CA GLY A 287 -33.30 -3.52 -1.12
C GLY A 287 -32.77 -4.92 -1.38
N THR A 288 -32.33 -5.59 -0.33
CA THR A 288 -31.89 -6.99 -0.37
C THR A 288 -32.99 -7.96 -0.82
N ASN A 289 -34.25 -7.56 -0.70
CA ASN A 289 -35.43 -8.28 -1.18
C ASN A 289 -35.83 -7.94 -2.64
N GLY A 290 -34.99 -7.20 -3.37
CA GLY A 290 -35.23 -6.78 -4.75
C GLY A 290 -36.14 -5.56 -4.91
N SER A 291 -36.68 -5.00 -3.81
CA SER A 291 -37.46 -3.77 -3.89
C SER A 291 -36.59 -2.60 -4.36
N THR A 292 -37.11 -1.78 -5.28
CA THR A 292 -36.39 -0.61 -5.81
C THR A 292 -37.23 0.63 -5.63
N ARG A 293 -36.63 1.71 -5.13
CA ARG A 293 -37.29 3.01 -4.98
C ARG A 293 -36.43 4.11 -5.59
N ILE A 294 -37.08 5.01 -6.31
CA ILE A 294 -36.47 6.22 -6.85
C ILE A 294 -37.36 7.43 -6.51
N GLY A 295 -36.75 8.46 -5.95
CA GLY A 295 -37.38 9.76 -5.74
C GLY A 295 -36.62 10.62 -4.73
N PRO A 296 -36.69 11.96 -4.85
CA PRO A 296 -35.91 12.87 -4.02
C PRO A 296 -36.20 12.67 -2.54
N SER A 297 -35.16 12.56 -1.72
CA SER A 297 -35.29 12.48 -0.26
C SER A 297 -36.31 11.44 0.24
N GLY A 298 -36.36 10.27 -0.40
CA GLY A 298 -37.27 9.19 -0.04
C GLY A 298 -38.69 9.28 -0.63
N ALA A 299 -38.95 10.23 -1.53
CA ALA A 299 -40.20 10.27 -2.28
C ALA A 299 -40.39 8.98 -3.12
N GLN A 300 -41.65 8.55 -3.25
CA GLN A 300 -42.02 7.32 -3.95
C GLN A 300 -42.45 7.60 -5.39
N ASN A 301 -41.56 8.17 -6.19
CA ASN A 301 -41.87 8.48 -7.59
C ASN A 301 -41.94 7.22 -8.45
N PHE A 302 -41.06 6.27 -8.17
CA PHE A 302 -41.03 4.94 -8.77
C PHE A 302 -40.76 3.93 -7.66
N VAL A 303 -41.66 2.97 -7.48
CA VAL A 303 -41.53 1.91 -6.47
C VAL A 303 -41.84 0.57 -7.09
N LEU A 304 -40.81 -0.26 -7.21
CA LEU A 304 -40.95 -1.69 -7.46
C LEU A 304 -40.94 -2.40 -6.10
N SER A 305 -42.06 -3.03 -5.74
CA SER A 305 -42.12 -3.86 -4.53
C SER A 305 -41.33 -5.16 -4.73
N SER A 306 -41.01 -5.84 -3.62
CA SER A 306 -40.42 -7.18 -3.65
C SER A 306 -41.34 -8.26 -4.25
N THR A 307 -42.64 -7.97 -4.38
CA THR A 307 -43.62 -8.84 -5.04
C THR A 307 -43.74 -8.58 -6.54
N GLY A 308 -43.00 -7.60 -7.08
CA GLY A 308 -43.02 -7.24 -8.50
C GLY A 308 -44.09 -6.21 -8.87
N ASN A 309 -44.83 -5.66 -7.91
CA ASN A 309 -45.80 -4.60 -8.17
C ASN A 309 -45.07 -3.28 -8.41
N LEU A 310 -45.44 -2.59 -9.49
CA LEU A 310 -44.92 -1.26 -9.81
C LEU A 310 -45.94 -0.18 -9.44
N THR A 311 -45.52 0.79 -8.63
CA THR A 311 -46.24 2.03 -8.36
C THR A 311 -45.46 3.21 -8.92
N ILE A 312 -46.14 4.08 -9.66
CA ILE A 312 -45.58 5.33 -10.18
C ILE A 312 -46.43 6.52 -9.71
N ALA A 313 -45.78 7.63 -9.38
CA ALA A 313 -46.50 8.84 -8.94
C ALA A 313 -47.23 9.55 -10.10
N GLY A 314 -46.77 9.36 -11.33
CA GLY A 314 -47.33 9.96 -12.54
C GLY A 314 -48.08 8.97 -13.43
N THR A 315 -48.21 9.30 -14.71
CA THR A 315 -48.89 8.47 -15.72
C THR A 315 -47.95 7.46 -16.37
N LEU A 316 -48.46 6.27 -16.71
CA LEU A 316 -47.76 5.31 -17.57
C LEU A 316 -48.01 5.66 -19.03
N THR A 317 -46.99 6.17 -19.72
CA THR A 317 -47.02 6.44 -21.17
C THR A 317 -46.26 5.35 -21.91
N GLN A 318 -46.94 4.63 -22.82
CA GLN A 318 -46.36 3.55 -23.61
C GLN A 318 -45.98 4.05 -25.01
N GLY A 319 -44.84 3.59 -25.55
CA GLY A 319 -44.40 3.95 -26.89
C GLY A 319 -45.39 3.47 -27.96
N SER A 320 -45.88 4.39 -28.78
CA SER A 320 -46.84 4.08 -29.85
C SER A 320 -46.69 5.03 -31.06
N ASP A 321 -45.45 5.26 -31.48
CA ASP A 321 -45.15 5.97 -32.74
C ASP A 321 -45.38 5.03 -33.94
N VAL A 322 -46.03 5.53 -34.99
CA VAL A 322 -46.24 4.79 -36.24
C VAL A 322 -44.91 4.41 -36.90
N ASN A 323 -43.89 5.26 -36.79
CA ASN A 323 -42.56 5.01 -37.37
C ASN A 323 -41.78 3.94 -36.61
N SER A 324 -42.22 3.59 -35.39
CA SER A 324 -41.68 2.47 -34.61
C SER A 324 -42.42 1.16 -34.88
N LYS A 325 -43.41 1.15 -35.79
CA LYS A 325 -44.26 0.00 -36.10
C LYS A 325 -44.17 -0.35 -37.59
N THR A 326 -44.34 -1.61 -37.90
CA THR A 326 -44.44 -2.13 -39.27
C THR A 326 -45.59 -3.13 -39.34
N ASN A 327 -45.94 -3.60 -40.53
CA ASN A 327 -47.04 -4.55 -40.75
C ASN A 327 -48.38 -4.07 -40.16
N ILE A 328 -48.68 -2.78 -40.31
CA ILE A 328 -49.91 -2.18 -39.82
C ILE A 328 -51.04 -2.53 -40.81
N THR A 329 -52.00 -3.34 -40.38
CA THR A 329 -53.19 -3.72 -41.15
C THR A 329 -54.46 -3.29 -40.42
N GLU A 330 -55.54 -3.09 -41.18
CA GLU A 330 -56.86 -2.89 -40.58
C GLU A 330 -57.34 -4.16 -39.84
N ILE A 331 -58.21 -3.96 -38.85
CA ILE A 331 -58.80 -5.04 -38.05
C ILE A 331 -60.31 -5.09 -38.30
N ASP A 332 -60.89 -6.30 -38.35
CA ASP A 332 -62.34 -6.46 -38.33
C ASP A 332 -62.86 -6.20 -36.92
N LYS A 333 -63.44 -5.02 -36.71
CA LYS A 333 -63.96 -4.59 -35.41
C LYS A 333 -65.12 -5.47 -34.95
N GLN A 334 -65.97 -5.96 -35.86
CA GLN A 334 -67.09 -6.84 -35.53
C GLN A 334 -66.59 -8.21 -35.06
N GLU A 335 -65.52 -8.71 -35.68
CA GLU A 335 -64.82 -9.91 -35.22
C GLU A 335 -64.23 -9.70 -33.82
N VAL A 336 -63.55 -8.56 -33.57
CA VAL A 336 -63.01 -8.22 -32.25
C VAL A 336 -64.10 -8.15 -31.19
N LEU A 337 -65.24 -7.53 -31.47
CA LEU A 337 -66.39 -7.51 -30.55
C LEU A 337 -66.95 -8.92 -30.30
N ASN A 338 -67.11 -9.73 -31.35
CA ASN A 338 -67.58 -11.12 -31.23
C ASN A 338 -66.62 -12.02 -30.43
N LYS A 339 -65.32 -11.72 -30.47
CA LYS A 339 -64.28 -12.36 -29.65
C LYS A 339 -64.34 -11.86 -28.21
N LEU A 340 -64.46 -10.55 -28.01
CA LEU A 340 -64.53 -9.94 -26.68
C LEU A 340 -65.74 -10.41 -25.87
N THR A 341 -66.91 -10.59 -26.49
CA THR A 341 -68.10 -11.11 -25.79
C THR A 341 -67.93 -12.53 -25.26
N LYS A 342 -66.94 -13.28 -25.76
CA LYS A 342 -66.58 -14.62 -25.29
C LYS A 342 -65.48 -14.61 -24.23
N LEU A 343 -64.83 -13.47 -23.98
CA LEU A 343 -63.74 -13.35 -23.02
C LEU A 343 -64.28 -13.41 -21.58
N PRO A 344 -63.89 -14.41 -20.77
CA PRO A 344 -64.33 -14.48 -19.39
C PRO A 344 -63.72 -13.35 -18.55
N ILE A 345 -64.55 -12.54 -17.89
CA ILE A 345 -64.13 -11.57 -16.88
C ILE A 345 -64.44 -12.13 -15.50
N LYS A 346 -63.41 -12.21 -14.64
CA LYS A 346 -63.52 -12.82 -13.31
C LYS A 346 -63.02 -11.85 -12.25
N LYS A 347 -63.50 -12.04 -11.02
CA LYS A 347 -62.92 -11.46 -9.81
C LYS A 347 -61.87 -12.43 -9.27
N TRP A 348 -60.69 -11.93 -8.92
CA TRP A 348 -59.57 -12.77 -8.49
C TRP A 348 -58.65 -12.00 -7.51
N GLN A 349 -57.71 -12.71 -6.91
CA GLN A 349 -56.70 -12.17 -5.99
C GLN A 349 -55.35 -12.80 -6.33
N TYR A 350 -54.24 -12.05 -6.26
CA TYR A 350 -52.92 -12.69 -6.40
C TYR A 350 -52.61 -13.56 -5.19
N LYS A 351 -51.91 -14.67 -5.40
CA LYS A 351 -51.47 -15.54 -4.30
C LYS A 351 -50.58 -14.82 -3.29
N THR A 352 -49.93 -13.73 -3.69
CA THR A 352 -49.02 -12.92 -2.87
C THR A 352 -49.69 -11.69 -2.24
N ASP A 353 -50.96 -11.43 -2.53
CA ASP A 353 -51.67 -10.29 -1.97
C ASP A 353 -52.20 -10.59 -0.55
N ASP A 354 -52.31 -9.54 0.26
CA ASP A 354 -53.02 -9.61 1.55
C ASP A 354 -54.50 -9.98 1.35
N LEU A 355 -55.06 -10.74 2.30
CA LEU A 355 -56.46 -11.17 2.27
C LEU A 355 -57.41 -9.98 2.08
N GLY A 356 -58.25 -10.06 1.04
CA GLY A 356 -59.26 -9.05 0.73
C GLY A 356 -58.89 -8.09 -0.41
N VAL A 357 -57.64 -8.08 -0.87
CA VAL A 357 -57.24 -7.35 -2.09
C VAL A 357 -57.78 -8.11 -3.30
N ASN A 358 -58.83 -7.56 -3.92
CA ASN A 358 -59.48 -8.18 -5.07
C ASN A 358 -59.27 -7.35 -6.32
N HIS A 359 -59.04 -8.04 -7.43
CA HIS A 359 -58.90 -7.49 -8.76
C HIS A 359 -60.02 -8.01 -9.66
N VAL A 360 -60.25 -7.33 -10.78
CA VAL A 360 -61.21 -7.73 -11.81
C VAL A 360 -60.57 -7.64 -13.17
N GLY A 361 -60.75 -8.67 -13.99
CA GLY A 361 -60.22 -8.70 -15.34
C GLY A 361 -60.22 -10.09 -15.95
N PRO A 362 -59.77 -10.21 -17.21
CA PRO A 362 -59.57 -11.51 -17.85
C PRO A 362 -58.31 -12.19 -17.30
N MET A 363 -58.23 -13.50 -17.52
CA MET A 363 -56.96 -14.25 -17.39
C MET A 363 -56.15 -14.07 -18.69
N ALA A 364 -54.83 -14.02 -18.57
CA ALA A 364 -53.93 -13.80 -19.71
C ALA A 364 -54.04 -14.90 -20.77
N GLN A 365 -54.18 -16.16 -20.33
CA GLN A 365 -54.30 -17.31 -21.22
C GLN A 365 -55.59 -17.26 -22.05
N ASP A 366 -56.71 -16.86 -21.43
CA ASP A 366 -57.99 -16.69 -22.12
C ASP A 366 -57.90 -15.54 -23.14
N PHE A 367 -57.26 -14.43 -22.77
CA PHE A 367 -57.04 -13.28 -23.66
C PHE A 367 -56.16 -13.65 -24.86
N HIS A 368 -55.03 -14.32 -24.60
CA HIS A 368 -54.10 -14.77 -25.64
C HIS A 368 -54.77 -15.80 -26.58
N ALA A 369 -55.47 -16.80 -26.05
CA ALA A 369 -56.16 -17.81 -26.87
C ALA A 369 -57.24 -17.20 -27.79
N ILE A 370 -57.88 -16.12 -27.38
CA ILE A 370 -58.95 -15.46 -28.15
C ILE A 370 -58.39 -14.46 -29.18
N PHE A 371 -57.38 -13.67 -28.81
CA PHE A 371 -56.89 -12.55 -29.62
C PHE A 371 -55.53 -12.78 -30.28
N GLY A 372 -54.72 -13.72 -29.79
CA GLY A 372 -53.38 -14.01 -30.30
C GLY A 372 -52.37 -12.86 -30.13
N LEU A 373 -52.60 -11.98 -29.16
CA LEU A 373 -51.74 -10.83 -28.85
C LEU A 373 -50.70 -11.19 -27.79
N ASN A 374 -49.66 -10.35 -27.64
CA ASN A 374 -48.52 -10.56 -26.73
C ASN A 374 -47.49 -11.66 -27.15
N GLY A 375 -47.37 -11.95 -28.45
CA GLY A 375 -46.37 -12.90 -28.96
C GLY A 375 -46.60 -14.32 -28.43
N GLU A 376 -45.53 -15.05 -28.12
CA GLU A 376 -45.62 -16.43 -27.56
C GLU A 376 -45.90 -16.45 -26.05
N GLU A 377 -46.04 -15.31 -25.38
CA GLU A 377 -46.24 -15.23 -23.93
C GLU A 377 -47.73 -15.10 -23.58
N ASP A 378 -48.31 -16.17 -23.01
CA ASP A 378 -49.74 -16.26 -22.65
C ASP A 378 -50.03 -15.98 -21.16
N THR A 379 -49.02 -15.67 -20.35
CA THR A 379 -49.17 -15.46 -18.90
C THR A 379 -49.25 -13.99 -18.49
N ARG A 380 -49.14 -13.06 -19.44
CA ARG A 380 -49.21 -11.61 -19.21
C ARG A 380 -50.12 -10.94 -20.23
N ILE A 381 -50.64 -9.77 -19.87
CA ILE A 381 -51.42 -8.94 -20.79
C ILE A 381 -50.81 -7.55 -20.80
N ALA A 382 -50.43 -7.07 -21.98
CA ALA A 382 -50.04 -5.68 -22.15
C ALA A 382 -51.26 -4.78 -21.97
N THR A 383 -51.12 -3.72 -21.18
CA THR A 383 -52.21 -2.73 -20.98
C THR A 383 -52.55 -2.02 -22.29
N LEU A 384 -51.58 -1.84 -23.19
CA LEU A 384 -51.80 -1.30 -24.53
C LEU A 384 -52.74 -2.20 -25.37
N ASP A 385 -52.54 -3.52 -25.32
CA ASP A 385 -53.36 -4.49 -26.06
C ASP A 385 -54.79 -4.53 -25.53
N MET A 386 -54.96 -4.53 -24.20
CA MET A 386 -56.29 -4.43 -23.57
C MET A 386 -57.02 -3.16 -24.00
N ALA A 387 -56.32 -2.02 -24.04
CA ALA A 387 -56.90 -0.75 -24.47
C ALA A 387 -57.28 -0.79 -25.96
N GLY A 388 -56.40 -1.32 -26.82
CA GLY A 388 -56.66 -1.47 -28.26
C GLY A 388 -57.89 -2.33 -28.56
N VAL A 389 -57.99 -3.51 -27.93
CA VAL A 389 -59.16 -4.40 -28.04
C VAL A 389 -60.43 -3.71 -27.56
N SER A 390 -60.35 -2.99 -26.44
CA SER A 390 -61.50 -2.27 -25.87
C SER A 390 -62.00 -1.17 -26.82
N ILE A 391 -61.09 -0.36 -27.39
CA ILE A 391 -61.44 0.70 -28.34
C ILE A 391 -62.09 0.11 -29.59
N ALA A 392 -61.51 -0.95 -30.16
CA ALA A 392 -62.05 -1.60 -31.35
C ALA A 392 -63.46 -2.19 -31.11
N ALA A 393 -63.67 -2.83 -29.96
CA ALA A 393 -64.98 -3.38 -29.59
C ALA A 393 -66.03 -2.28 -29.33
N ILE A 394 -65.65 -1.15 -28.71
CA ILE A 394 -66.55 0.00 -28.50
C ILE A 394 -66.98 0.60 -29.84
N GLN A 395 -66.05 0.74 -30.79
CA GLN A 395 -66.40 1.19 -32.15
C GLN A 395 -67.39 0.23 -32.82
N ALA A 396 -67.13 -1.08 -32.78
CA ALA A 396 -68.05 -2.07 -33.34
C ALA A 396 -69.44 -2.10 -32.66
N LEU A 397 -69.49 -1.88 -31.35
CA LEU A 397 -70.75 -1.78 -30.62
C LEU A 397 -71.54 -0.53 -31.05
N THR A 398 -70.85 0.59 -31.24
CA THR A 398 -71.43 1.82 -31.77
C THR A 398 -72.02 1.59 -33.16
N ASP A 399 -71.28 0.94 -34.06
CA ASP A 399 -71.76 0.60 -35.41
C ASP A 399 -73.04 -0.27 -35.36
N ARG A 400 -73.11 -1.23 -34.42
CA ARG A 400 -74.33 -2.06 -34.23
C ARG A 400 -75.50 -1.25 -33.70
N LEU A 401 -75.26 -0.37 -32.74
CA LEU A 401 -76.30 0.49 -32.18
C LEU A 401 -76.90 1.39 -33.26
N GLU A 402 -76.07 2.05 -34.07
CA GLU A 402 -76.54 2.89 -35.18
C GLU A 402 -77.33 2.08 -36.22
N ALA A 403 -76.89 0.86 -36.54
CA ALA A 403 -77.61 -0.02 -37.45
C ALA A 403 -78.98 -0.43 -36.89
N GLN A 404 -79.04 -0.78 -35.61
CA GLN A 404 -80.29 -1.11 -34.92
C GLN A 404 -81.23 0.09 -34.83
N GLU A 405 -80.73 1.30 -34.58
CA GLU A 405 -81.54 2.52 -34.57
C GLU A 405 -82.17 2.79 -35.93
N LYS A 406 -81.40 2.66 -37.03
CA LYS A 406 -81.94 2.78 -38.39
C LYS A 406 -83.00 1.72 -38.69
N GLU A 407 -82.80 0.49 -38.23
CA GLU A 407 -83.79 -0.57 -38.39
C GLU A 407 -85.07 -0.28 -37.60
N ILE A 408 -84.94 0.21 -36.36
CA ILE A 408 -86.07 0.63 -35.53
C ILE A 408 -86.84 1.79 -36.18
N GLU A 409 -86.16 2.79 -36.74
CA GLU A 409 -86.80 3.89 -37.48
C GLU A 409 -87.54 3.38 -38.72
N LEU A 410 -86.91 2.50 -39.50
CA LEU A 410 -87.54 1.88 -40.66
C LEU A 410 -88.80 1.08 -40.28
N LEU A 411 -88.71 0.28 -39.22
CA LEU A 411 -89.84 -0.50 -38.70
C LEU A 411 -90.96 0.40 -38.19
N LYS A 412 -90.63 1.49 -37.47
CA LYS A 412 -91.61 2.49 -37.03
C LYS A 412 -92.32 3.16 -38.21
N SER A 413 -91.58 3.53 -39.26
CA SER A 413 -92.15 4.10 -40.49
C SER A 413 -93.14 3.14 -41.16
N LYS A 414 -92.75 1.85 -41.30
CA LYS A 414 -93.62 0.81 -41.86
C LYS A 414 -94.88 0.55 -41.01
N LEU A 415 -94.76 0.60 -39.68
CA LEU A 415 -95.91 0.45 -38.79
C LEU A 415 -96.89 1.63 -38.90
N ALA A 416 -96.39 2.86 -39.05
CA ALA A 416 -97.20 4.05 -39.24
C ALA A 416 -97.96 4.03 -40.59
N GLU A 417 -97.34 3.50 -41.64
CA GLU A 417 -98.01 3.25 -42.93
C GLU A 417 -99.07 2.14 -42.84
N SER A 418 -98.84 1.10 -42.05
CA SER A 418 -99.82 0.04 -41.81
C SER A 418 -101.04 0.49 -40.99
N ALA A 419 -100.87 1.45 -40.08
CA ALA A 419 -101.93 1.96 -39.21
C ALA A 419 -102.85 3.00 -39.87
N THR A 420 -102.58 3.39 -41.13
CA THR A 420 -103.38 4.34 -41.91
C THR A 420 -104.26 3.66 -42.97
N VAL A 421 -104.31 2.32 -42.99
CA VAL A 421 -105.04 1.50 -43.99
C VAL A 421 -106.23 0.73 -43.39
N ASP A 422 -106.53 0.91 -42.10
CA ASP A 422 -107.83 0.58 -41.48
C ASP A 422 -108.59 1.89 -41.18
#